data_AF-A0A3E0PRK0-F1
#
_entry.id   AF-A0A3E0PRK0-F1
#
_cell.length_a   1.000
_cell.length_b   1.000
_cell.length_c   1.000
_cell.angle_alpha   90.00
_cell.angle_beta   90.00
_cell.angle_gamma   90.00
#
_symmetry.space_group_name_H-M   'P 1'
#
loop_
_entity.id
_entity.type
_entity.pdbx_description
1 polymer ?
#
loop_
_entity_poly.entity_id
_entity_poly.type
_entity_poly.pdbx_seq_one_letter_code
_entity_poly.pdbx_strand_id
1 'polypeptide(L)'
;MLEMIRSLGSQLRWAADVEIPDVAPNLDFVVAGMGGSGIGGDFAEAIFHDTPVGIYGHKGYPPLPGWVERVRPTLLGVSYSGNTEETLGVVDHAHSGGLDVVLVTTGGALRSRSHDNGWPTIEVPGGLQPRAALGYLFGSVLRL
;
A
#
# COMPACT_ATOMS: atom_id res chain seq x y z
N MET A 1 20.10 14.85 0.58
CA MET A 1 18.89 14.96 -0.28
C MET A 1 19.11 14.34 -1.64
N LEU A 2 20.14 14.74 -2.41
CA LEU A 2 20.43 14.15 -3.73
C LEU A 2 20.68 12.64 -3.69
N GLU A 3 21.39 12.13 -2.70
CA GLU A 3 21.64 10.69 -2.54
C GLU A 3 20.36 9.89 -2.32
N MET A 4 19.39 10.45 -1.59
CA MET A 4 18.10 9.81 -1.35
C MET A 4 17.26 9.67 -2.64
N ILE A 5 17.45 10.57 -3.61
CA ILE A 5 16.80 10.47 -4.93
C ILE A 5 17.56 9.49 -5.83
N ARG A 6 18.90 9.50 -5.77
CA ARG A 6 19.75 8.57 -6.55
C ARG A 6 19.50 7.11 -6.20
N SER A 7 18.99 6.80 -5.02
CA SER A 7 18.71 5.42 -4.60
C SER A 7 17.43 4.83 -5.20
N LEU A 8 16.61 5.58 -5.95
CA LEU A 8 15.38 5.06 -6.56
C LEU A 8 15.60 3.76 -7.35
N GLY A 9 16.64 3.70 -8.18
CA GLY A 9 16.93 2.50 -8.96
C GLY A 9 17.27 1.27 -8.11
N SER A 10 17.96 1.44 -6.98
CA SER A 10 18.21 0.34 -6.04
C SER A 10 16.96 -0.06 -5.26
N GLN A 11 16.08 0.90 -4.95
CA GLN A 11 14.81 0.62 -4.27
C GLN A 11 13.90 -0.26 -5.13
N LEU A 12 13.80 0.03 -6.42
CA LEU A 12 13.01 -0.77 -7.37
C LEU A 12 13.60 -2.18 -7.56
N ARG A 13 14.94 -2.31 -7.59
CA ARG A 13 15.58 -3.63 -7.62
C ARG A 13 15.26 -4.45 -6.38
N TRP A 14 15.33 -3.83 -5.20
CA TRP A 14 14.91 -4.49 -3.96
C TRP A 14 13.45 -4.96 -4.03
N ALA A 15 12.55 -4.13 -4.55
CA ALA A 15 11.14 -4.51 -4.69
C ALA A 15 10.93 -5.66 -5.70
N ALA A 16 11.74 -5.73 -6.75
CA ALA A 16 11.68 -6.85 -7.70
C ALA A 16 12.04 -8.20 -7.02
N ASP A 17 12.95 -8.17 -6.05
CA ASP A 17 13.49 -9.36 -5.37
C ASP A 17 12.78 -9.67 -4.05
N VAL A 18 11.91 -8.79 -3.55
CA VAL A 18 11.21 -9.02 -2.27
C VAL A 18 10.25 -10.20 -2.37
N GLU A 19 10.25 -11.03 -1.32
CA GLU A 19 9.26 -12.09 -1.15
C GLU A 19 7.87 -11.47 -0.93
N ILE A 20 6.89 -12.00 -1.65
CA ILE A 20 5.51 -11.54 -1.57
C ILE A 20 4.75 -12.49 -0.66
N PRO A 21 4.07 -11.97 0.39
CA PRO A 21 3.28 -12.82 1.26
C PRO A 21 2.12 -13.43 0.48
N ASP A 22 1.53 -14.51 1.00
CA ASP A 22 0.35 -15.10 0.38
C ASP A 22 -0.83 -14.12 0.46
N VAL A 23 -1.41 -13.80 -0.69
CA VAL A 23 -2.51 -12.84 -0.83
C VAL A 23 -3.61 -13.51 -1.65
N ALA A 24 -4.85 -13.39 -1.18
CA ALA A 24 -6.00 -13.92 -1.89
C ALA A 24 -6.10 -13.29 -3.29
N PRO A 25 -6.33 -14.08 -4.36
CA PRO A 25 -6.38 -13.55 -5.71
C PRO A 25 -7.59 -12.62 -5.89
N ASN A 26 -7.32 -11.40 -6.37
CA ASN A 26 -8.33 -10.39 -6.70
C ASN A 26 -7.88 -9.62 -7.96
N LEU A 27 -8.83 -9.03 -8.69
CA LEU A 27 -8.55 -8.14 -9.82
C LEU A 27 -8.78 -6.68 -9.47
N ASP A 28 -9.44 -6.39 -8.35
CA ASP A 28 -9.72 -5.03 -7.91
C ASP A 28 -8.99 -4.72 -6.59
N PHE A 29 -8.31 -3.58 -6.57
CA PHE A 29 -7.47 -3.13 -5.46
C PHE A 29 -7.77 -1.69 -5.10
N VAL A 30 -7.79 -1.39 -3.81
CA VAL A 30 -7.81 -0.01 -3.31
C VAL A 30 -6.49 0.27 -2.59
N VAL A 31 -5.74 1.27 -3.05
CA VAL A 31 -4.48 1.68 -2.42
C VAL A 31 -4.73 2.86 -1.49
N ALA A 32 -4.74 2.60 -0.19
CA ALA A 32 -4.93 3.61 0.84
C ALA A 32 -3.60 4.14 1.36
N GLY A 33 -3.27 5.40 1.05
CA GLY A 33 -2.00 6.00 1.44
C GLY A 33 -1.98 7.51 1.25
N MET A 34 -1.26 8.23 2.11
CA MET A 34 -1.11 9.69 2.00
C MET A 34 0.28 10.08 1.48
N GLY A 35 0.37 11.23 0.81
CA GLY A 35 1.63 11.82 0.35
C GLY A 35 2.48 10.83 -0.46
N GLY A 36 3.74 10.61 -0.04
CA GLY A 36 4.66 9.67 -0.70
C GLY A 36 4.14 8.23 -0.78
N SER A 37 3.35 7.78 0.20
CA SER A 37 2.73 6.46 0.20
C SER A 37 1.55 6.38 -0.77
N GLY A 38 0.78 7.48 -0.89
CA GLY A 38 -0.33 7.58 -1.84
C GLY A 38 0.12 7.71 -3.30
N ILE A 39 1.28 8.33 -3.54
CA ILE A 39 1.86 8.46 -4.90
C ILE A 39 2.10 7.08 -5.53
N GLY A 40 2.51 6.07 -4.74
CA GLY A 40 2.66 4.70 -5.27
C GLY A 40 1.36 4.13 -5.83
N GLY A 41 0.22 4.43 -5.19
CA GLY A 41 -1.10 4.07 -5.69
C GLY A 41 -1.44 4.77 -7.00
N ASP A 42 -1.15 6.07 -7.12
CA ASP A 42 -1.41 6.82 -8.37
C ASP A 42 -0.63 6.24 -9.56
N PHE A 43 0.64 5.87 -9.35
CA PHE A 43 1.46 5.27 -10.41
C PHE A 43 0.90 3.92 -10.83
N ALA A 44 0.47 3.09 -9.87
CA ALA A 44 -0.13 1.80 -10.18
C ALA A 44 -1.44 1.97 -10.95
N GLU A 45 -2.34 2.84 -10.49
CA GLU A 45 -3.57 3.19 -11.20
C GLU A 45 -3.30 3.67 -12.63
N ALA A 46 -2.30 4.54 -12.84
CA ALA A 46 -1.94 5.02 -14.17
C ALA A 46 -1.37 3.93 -15.10
N ILE A 47 -0.59 2.99 -14.56
CA ILE A 47 0.03 1.90 -15.34
C ILE A 47 -1.00 0.85 -15.75
N PHE A 48 -1.94 0.53 -14.85
CA PHE A 48 -2.92 -0.52 -15.06
C PHE A 48 -4.23 -0.03 -15.69
N HIS A 49 -4.34 1.25 -16.07
CA HIS A 49 -5.59 1.90 -16.49
C HIS A 49 -6.35 1.21 -17.65
N ASP A 50 -5.64 0.46 -18.50
CA ASP A 50 -6.15 -0.19 -19.72
C ASP A 50 -6.02 -1.71 -19.61
N THR A 51 -5.90 -2.21 -18.38
CA THR A 51 -5.81 -3.63 -18.09
C THR A 51 -7.08 -4.11 -17.39
N PRO A 52 -7.32 -5.43 -17.31
CA PRO A 52 -8.40 -5.97 -16.51
C PRO A 52 -8.22 -5.80 -14.98
N VAL A 53 -7.06 -5.34 -14.51
CA VAL A 53 -6.78 -5.12 -13.08
C VAL A 53 -7.19 -3.70 -12.70
N GLY A 54 -8.20 -3.57 -11.84
CA GLY A 54 -8.66 -2.29 -11.31
C GLY A 54 -7.82 -1.86 -10.12
N ILE A 55 -7.17 -0.70 -10.19
CA ILE A 55 -6.43 -0.11 -9.07
C ILE A 55 -6.98 1.28 -8.81
N TYR A 56 -7.36 1.55 -7.57
CA TYR A 56 -7.96 2.83 -7.18
C TYR A 56 -7.21 3.45 -6.00
N GLY A 57 -6.64 4.64 -6.19
CA GLY A 57 -6.01 5.40 -5.11
C GLY A 57 -7.04 6.00 -4.14
N HIS A 58 -6.87 5.79 -2.83
CA HIS A 58 -7.66 6.44 -1.78
C HIS A 58 -6.77 7.26 -0.85
N LYS A 59 -6.91 8.58 -0.91
CA LYS A 59 -6.09 9.57 -0.17
C LYS A 59 -6.94 10.37 0.81
N GLY A 60 -7.58 9.69 1.74
CA GLY A 60 -8.41 10.35 2.74
C GLY A 60 -8.84 9.40 3.84
N TYR A 61 -9.74 9.89 4.67
CA TYR A 61 -10.37 9.14 5.76
C TYR A 61 -11.48 8.21 5.24
N PRO A 62 -11.94 7.23 6.05
CA PRO A 62 -13.19 6.52 5.78
C PRO A 62 -14.41 7.47 5.78
N PRO A 63 -15.57 7.06 5.22
CA PRO A 63 -15.83 5.75 4.63
C PRO A 63 -15.19 5.59 3.24
N LEU A 64 -14.99 4.34 2.84
CA LEU A 64 -14.65 4.03 1.45
C LEU A 64 -15.88 4.29 0.54
N PRO A 65 -15.68 4.60 -0.75
CA PRO A 65 -16.79 4.81 -1.68
C PRO A 65 -17.70 3.58 -1.77
N GLY A 66 -19.01 3.77 -1.89
CA GLY A 66 -19.98 2.67 -1.85
C GLY A 66 -19.89 1.63 -2.97
N TRP A 67 -19.06 1.82 -4.00
CA TRP A 67 -18.76 0.77 -4.97
C TRP A 67 -17.88 -0.33 -4.38
N VAL A 68 -17.04 0.00 -3.40
CA VAL A 68 -16.11 -0.93 -2.72
C VAL A 68 -16.88 -2.08 -2.06
N GLU A 69 -18.03 -1.79 -1.46
CA GLU A 69 -18.87 -2.84 -0.84
C GLU A 69 -19.39 -3.86 -1.86
N ARG A 70 -19.64 -3.43 -3.10
CA ARG A 70 -20.16 -4.31 -4.16
C ARG A 70 -19.06 -5.12 -4.85
N VAL A 71 -17.93 -4.48 -5.10
CA VAL A 71 -16.80 -5.08 -5.84
C VAL A 71 -15.91 -5.92 -4.91
N ARG A 72 -15.87 -5.59 -3.62
CA ARG A 72 -15.05 -6.27 -2.60
C ARG A 72 -13.56 -6.34 -3.00
N PRO A 73 -12.92 -5.19 -3.32
CA PRO A 73 -11.51 -5.16 -3.68
C PRO A 73 -10.63 -5.53 -2.48
N THR A 74 -9.41 -5.98 -2.75
CA THR A 74 -8.36 -6.10 -1.73
C THR A 74 -7.88 -4.69 -1.34
N LEU A 75 -7.83 -4.39 -0.04
CA LEU A 75 -7.28 -3.13 0.45
C LEU A 75 -5.76 -3.24 0.63
N LEU A 76 -5.01 -2.38 -0.05
CA LEU A 76 -3.58 -2.16 0.18
C LEU A 76 -3.37 -0.95 1.08
N GLY A 77 -3.07 -1.17 2.37
CA GLY A 77 -2.75 -0.12 3.33
C GLY A 77 -1.27 0.25 3.26
N VAL A 78 -0.96 1.41 2.66
CA VAL A 78 0.43 1.85 2.42
C VAL A 78 0.74 3.06 3.29
N SER A 79 1.63 2.88 4.27
CA SER A 79 2.18 3.99 5.04
C SER A 79 3.62 3.72 5.41
N TYR A 80 4.54 4.52 4.86
CA TYR A 80 5.95 4.41 5.21
C TYR A 80 6.21 4.59 6.71
N SER A 81 5.55 5.55 7.39
CA SER A 81 5.71 5.71 8.85
C SER A 81 4.97 4.65 9.65
N GLY A 82 4.01 3.96 9.04
CA GLY A 82 3.09 3.05 9.68
C GLY A 82 2.05 3.70 10.59
N ASN A 83 2.03 5.04 10.68
CA ASN A 83 1.27 5.79 11.67
C ASN A 83 0.35 6.85 11.06
N THR A 84 0.19 6.88 9.74
CA THR A 84 -0.69 7.83 9.05
C THR A 84 -2.14 7.59 9.48
N GLU A 85 -2.75 8.56 10.16
CA GLU A 85 -4.09 8.44 10.73
C GLU A 85 -5.15 8.08 9.68
N GLU A 86 -5.09 8.73 8.52
CA GLU A 86 -6.00 8.48 7.38
C GLU A 86 -5.93 7.02 6.95
N THR A 87 -4.71 6.52 6.68
CA THR A 87 -4.47 5.14 6.25
C THR A 87 -4.91 4.15 7.33
N LEU A 88 -4.63 4.44 8.60
CA LEU A 88 -5.06 3.61 9.72
C LEU A 88 -6.60 3.54 9.78
N GLY A 89 -7.29 4.66 9.65
CA GLY A 89 -8.75 4.69 9.65
C GLY A 89 -9.37 3.89 8.50
N VAL A 90 -8.77 3.96 7.32
CA VAL A 90 -9.24 3.20 6.14
C VAL A 90 -8.99 1.70 6.30
N VAL A 91 -7.83 1.31 6.84
CA VAL A 91 -7.51 -0.09 7.15
C VAL A 91 -8.51 -0.69 8.12
N ASP A 92 -8.82 0.01 9.22
CA ASP A 92 -9.79 -0.47 10.21
C ASP A 92 -11.19 -0.57 9.62
N HIS A 93 -11.58 0.42 8.81
CA HIS A 93 -12.88 0.44 8.15
C HIS A 93 -13.04 -0.71 7.17
N ALA A 94 -12.03 -0.97 6.32
CA ALA A 94 -12.04 -2.07 5.37
C ALA A 94 -12.09 -3.43 6.07
N HIS A 95 -11.26 -3.62 7.12
CA HIS A 95 -11.29 -4.85 7.92
C HIS A 95 -12.65 -5.06 8.57
N SER A 96 -13.24 -4.02 9.18
CA SER A 96 -14.57 -4.10 9.79
C SER A 96 -15.67 -4.39 8.76
N GLY A 97 -15.47 -3.97 7.51
CA GLY A 97 -16.31 -4.33 6.36
C GLY A 97 -16.04 -5.73 5.80
N GLY A 98 -15.06 -6.46 6.32
CA GLY A 98 -14.67 -7.80 5.91
C GLY A 98 -13.88 -7.88 4.61
N LEU A 99 -13.26 -6.78 4.16
CA LEU A 99 -12.35 -6.81 3.00
C LEU A 99 -11.03 -7.49 3.39
N ASP A 100 -10.39 -8.11 2.41
CA ASP A 100 -9.01 -8.55 2.56
C ASP A 100 -8.08 -7.34 2.68
N VAL A 101 -7.13 -7.40 3.61
CA VAL A 101 -6.20 -6.32 3.92
C VAL A 101 -4.77 -6.81 3.76
N VAL A 102 -3.98 -6.05 3.00
CA VAL A 102 -2.54 -6.25 2.84
C VAL A 102 -1.82 -4.94 3.15
N LEU A 103 -0.70 -4.99 3.87
CA LEU A 103 0.00 -3.79 4.31
C LEU A 103 1.39 -3.64 3.70
N VAL A 104 1.78 -2.39 3.47
CA VAL A 104 3.15 -1.99 3.10
C VAL A 104 3.60 -0.89 4.04
N THR A 105 4.60 -1.17 4.87
CA THR A 105 5.05 -0.25 5.93
C THR A 105 6.49 -0.52 6.35
N THR A 106 7.16 0.43 7.01
CA THR A 106 8.41 0.13 7.74
C THR A 106 8.13 -0.35 9.18
N GLY A 107 6.90 -0.24 9.67
CA GLY A 107 6.56 -0.50 11.07
C GLY A 107 5.29 0.20 11.55
N GLY A 108 5.37 0.80 12.74
CA GLY A 108 4.31 1.61 13.34
C GLY A 108 3.05 0.83 13.70
N ALA A 109 1.95 1.56 13.88
CA ALA A 109 0.64 0.99 14.20
C ALA A 109 0.15 0.00 13.13
N LEU A 110 0.47 0.22 11.85
CA LEU A 110 0.17 -0.76 10.79
C LEU A 110 0.83 -2.12 11.04
N ARG A 111 2.11 -2.15 11.45
CA ARG A 111 2.77 -3.42 11.79
C ARG A 111 2.14 -4.10 13.00
N SER A 112 1.79 -3.33 14.03
CA SER A 112 1.09 -3.88 15.19
C SER A 112 -0.24 -4.52 14.77
N ARG A 113 -1.03 -3.84 13.93
CA ARG A 113 -2.30 -4.37 13.43
C ARG A 113 -2.11 -5.60 12.53
N SER A 114 -1.09 -5.62 11.68
CA SER A 114 -0.74 -6.82 10.91
C SER A 114 -0.52 -8.01 11.85
N HIS A 115 0.30 -7.83 12.89
CA HIS A 115 0.59 -8.90 13.84
C HIS A 115 -0.67 -9.37 14.57
N ASP A 116 -1.51 -8.44 15.02
CA ASP A 116 -2.73 -8.76 15.78
C ASP A 116 -3.79 -9.48 14.94
N ASN A 117 -3.83 -9.22 13.64
CA ASN A 117 -4.85 -9.77 12.73
C ASN A 117 -4.30 -10.84 11.76
N GLY A 118 -2.99 -11.10 11.76
CA GLY A 118 -2.34 -12.01 10.83
C GLY A 118 -2.36 -11.54 9.37
N TRP A 119 -2.39 -10.23 9.11
CA TRP A 119 -2.50 -9.72 7.74
C TRP A 119 -1.18 -9.82 6.96
N PRO A 120 -1.23 -10.25 5.67
CA PRO A 120 -0.10 -10.18 4.76
C PRO A 120 0.55 -8.79 4.77
N THR A 121 1.87 -8.73 4.93
CA THR A 121 2.58 -7.46 5.05
C THR A 121 3.95 -7.51 4.39
N ILE A 122 4.26 -6.50 3.58
CA ILE A 122 5.61 -6.24 3.10
C ILE A 122 6.25 -5.17 3.99
N GLU A 123 7.26 -5.58 4.75
CA GLU A 123 8.09 -4.65 5.53
C GLU A 123 9.18 -4.04 4.65
N VAL A 124 9.10 -2.72 4.39
CA VAL A 124 10.06 -2.01 3.54
C VAL A 124 11.21 -1.42 4.36
N PRO A 125 12.41 -1.20 3.77
CA PRO A 125 13.53 -0.61 4.48
C PRO A 125 13.23 0.80 4.99
N GLY A 126 13.57 1.05 6.25
CA GLY A 126 13.43 2.35 6.93
C GLY A 126 14.58 3.34 6.67
N GLY A 127 14.55 4.47 7.39
CA GLY A 127 15.65 5.46 7.40
C GLY A 127 15.59 6.56 6.34
N LEU A 128 14.65 6.49 5.40
CA LEU A 128 14.35 7.53 4.42
C LEU A 128 13.16 8.41 4.84
N GLN A 129 13.02 9.56 4.18
CA GLN A 129 11.75 10.30 4.17
C GLN A 129 10.77 9.61 3.21
N PRO A 130 9.45 9.57 3.48
CA PRO A 130 8.49 8.85 2.64
C PRO A 130 8.57 9.18 1.15
N ARG A 131 8.70 10.47 0.82
CA ARG A 131 8.87 10.97 -0.57
C ARG A 131 10.14 10.49 -1.27
N ALA A 132 11.12 10.03 -0.52
CA ALA A 132 12.35 9.44 -1.03
C ALA A 132 12.33 7.90 -1.01
N ALA A 133 11.30 7.28 -0.45
CA ALA A 133 11.11 5.83 -0.40
C ALA A 133 10.16 5.31 -1.50
N LEU A 134 9.89 6.13 -2.52
CA LEU A 134 8.92 5.82 -3.57
C LEU A 134 9.19 4.47 -4.21
N GLY A 135 10.44 4.14 -4.54
CA GLY A 135 10.76 2.87 -5.20
C GLY A 135 10.43 1.65 -4.34
N TYR A 136 10.55 1.75 -3.02
CA TYR A 136 10.11 0.70 -2.11
C TYR A 136 8.58 0.61 -2.07
N LEU A 137 7.90 1.74 -1.80
CA LEU A 137 6.45 1.76 -1.61
C LEU A 137 5.70 1.38 -2.89
N PHE A 138 6.02 2.02 -4.00
CA PHE A 138 5.42 1.72 -5.31
C PHE A 138 5.82 0.34 -5.81
N GLY A 139 7.10 -0.03 -5.68
CA GLY A 139 7.58 -1.34 -6.10
C GLY A 139 6.88 -2.48 -5.36
N SER A 140 6.65 -2.33 -4.06
CA SER A 140 5.87 -3.29 -3.27
C SER A 140 4.41 -3.36 -3.72
N VAL A 141 3.76 -2.21 -4.00
CA VAL A 141 2.38 -2.19 -4.54
C VAL A 141 2.29 -2.91 -5.88
N LEU A 142 3.29 -2.77 -6.77
CA LEU A 142 3.30 -3.45 -8.07
C LEU A 142 3.49 -4.97 -7.99
N ARG A 143 4.07 -5.46 -6.89
CA ARG A 143 4.40 -6.88 -6.74
C ARG A 143 3.29 -7.68 -6.04
N LEU A 144 2.41 -6.96 -5.34
CA LEU A 144 1.15 -7.44 -4.78
C LEU A 144 0.09 -7.52 -5.89
#